data_AF-A0A6N6KTH5-F1
#
_entry.id   AF-A0A6N6KTH5-F1
#
_cell.length_a   1.000
_cell.length_b   1.000
_cell.length_c   1.000
_cell.angle_alpha   90.00
_cell.angle_beta   90.00
_cell.angle_gamma   90.00
#
_symmetry.space_group_name_H-M   'P 1'
#
loop_
_entity.id
_entity.type
_entity.pdbx_description
1 polymer ?
#
loop_
_entity_poly.entity_id
_entity_poly.type
_entity_poly.pdbx_seq_one_letter_code
_entity_poly.pdbx_strand_id
1 'polypeptide(L)'
;MKTLLTFLLLLISQFLYATAQIPDILIYNGDTLLLHAVPLNSFPDRDKITPQNLFGSSGCTYTACWRGYVATWEVIDDKLYLNSIEMPAIQLL
;
A
#
# COMPACT_ATOMS: atom_id res chain seq x y z
N MET A 1 -7.59 39.05 10.29
CA MET A 1 -8.16 37.95 9.47
C MET A 1 -7.14 36.87 9.17
N LYS A 2 -5.95 37.19 8.62
CA LYS A 2 -4.91 36.19 8.29
C LYS A 2 -4.42 35.38 9.51
N THR A 3 -4.14 36.05 10.62
CA THR A 3 -3.71 35.40 11.88
C THR A 3 -4.76 34.44 12.44
N LEU A 4 -6.03 34.85 12.45
CA LEU A 4 -7.15 34.00 12.87
C LEU A 4 -7.27 32.74 11.99
N LEU A 5 -7.13 32.91 10.67
CA LEU A 5 -7.14 31.79 9.72
C LEU A 5 -5.98 30.82 9.97
N THR A 6 -4.79 31.33 10.27
CA THR A 6 -3.63 30.48 10.61
C THR A 6 -3.87 29.66 11.87
N PHE A 7 -4.40 30.28 12.93
CA PHE A 7 -4.73 29.55 14.16
C PHE A 7 -5.81 28.50 13.93
N LEU A 8 -6.83 28.80 13.12
CA LEU A 8 -7.86 27.84 12.77
C LEU A 8 -7.29 26.62 12.03
N LEU A 9 -6.39 26.83 11.06
CA LEU A 9 -5.74 25.75 10.32
C LEU A 9 -4.87 24.85 11.22
N LEU A 10 -4.18 25.43 12.21
CA LEU A 10 -3.37 24.68 13.19
C LEU A 10 -4.22 23.84 14.14
N LEU A 11 -5.42 24.31 14.49
CA LEU A 11 -6.36 23.53 15.32
C LEU A 11 -6.96 22.36 14.53
N ILE A 12 -7.28 22.57 13.25
CA ILE A 12 -7.84 21.52 12.38
C ILE A 12 -6.80 20.41 12.12
N SER A 13 -5.51 20.75 12.02
CA SER A 13 -4.47 19.74 11.75
C SER A 13 -4.32 18.70 12.85
N GLN A 14 -4.76 19.00 14.09
CA GLN A 14 -4.75 18.06 15.21
C GLN A 14 -5.74 16.89 15.03
N PHE A 15 -6.69 17.01 14.12
CA PHE A 15 -7.70 15.99 13.82
C PHE A 15 -7.40 15.19 12.55
N LEU A 16 -6.23 15.41 11.93
CA LEU A 16 -5.80 14.66 10.75
C LEU A 16 -5.01 13.41 11.18
N TYR A 17 -5.35 12.25 10.60
CA TYR A 17 -4.67 10.99 10.84
C TYR A 17 -4.01 10.48 9.56
N ALA A 18 -2.86 9.83 9.70
CA ALA A 18 -2.22 9.13 8.59
C ALA A 18 -3.03 7.88 8.23
N THR A 19 -3.28 7.67 6.94
CA THR A 19 -3.90 6.44 6.45
C THR A 19 -2.85 5.34 6.32
N ALA A 20 -3.05 4.24 7.05
CA ALA A 20 -2.19 3.07 6.93
C ALA A 20 -2.24 2.49 5.51
N GLN A 21 -1.14 1.84 5.10
CA GLN A 21 -1.10 1.10 3.84
C GLN A 21 -2.07 -0.09 3.89
N ILE A 22 -2.83 -0.31 2.82
CA ILE A 22 -3.55 -1.56 2.60
C ILE A 22 -2.50 -2.69 2.59
N PRO A 23 -2.66 -3.71 3.44
CA PRO A 23 -1.72 -4.83 3.52
C PRO A 23 -1.69 -5.63 2.22
N ASP A 24 -0.56 -6.28 1.98
CA ASP A 24 -0.45 -7.34 0.98
C ASP A 24 -1.23 -8.58 1.44
N ILE A 25 -1.48 -9.50 0.52
CA ILE A 25 -2.12 -10.79 0.80
C ILE A 25 -1.04 -11.86 0.93
N LEU A 26 -1.14 -12.73 1.92
CA LEU A 26 -0.25 -13.88 2.11
C LEU A 26 -1.05 -15.18 2.14
N ILE A 27 -0.79 -16.06 1.19
CA ILE A 27 -1.31 -17.42 1.15
C ILE A 27 -0.30 -18.32 1.89
N TYR A 28 -0.74 -18.99 2.94
CA TYR A 28 0.11 -19.91 3.71
C TYR A 28 -0.70 -21.06 4.31
N ASN A 29 -0.27 -22.29 4.06
CA ASN A 29 -0.91 -23.51 4.57
C ASN A 29 -2.42 -23.59 4.27
N GLY A 30 -2.83 -23.11 3.09
CA GLY A 30 -4.25 -23.09 2.67
C GLY A 30 -5.07 -21.96 3.30
N ASP A 31 -4.47 -21.05 4.07
CA ASP A 31 -5.10 -19.87 4.64
C ASP A 31 -4.67 -18.58 3.93
N THR A 32 -5.45 -17.52 4.08
CA THR A 32 -5.20 -16.19 3.52
C THR A 32 -5.07 -15.16 4.64
N LEU A 33 -3.88 -14.57 4.77
CA LEU A 33 -3.50 -13.66 5.83
C LEU A 33 -3.20 -12.26 5.28
N LEU A 34 -3.29 -11.26 6.14
CA LEU A 34 -2.85 -9.90 5.83
C LEU A 34 -1.37 -9.75 6.14
N LEU A 35 -0.60 -9.31 5.15
CA LEU A 35 0.83 -9.06 5.26
C LEU A 35 1.11 -7.56 5.31
N HIS A 36 1.39 -7.06 6.51
CA HIS A 36 1.75 -5.65 6.73
C HIS A 36 3.23 -5.35 6.45
N ALA A 37 4.05 -6.38 6.20
CA ALA A 37 5.42 -6.22 5.73
C ALA A 37 5.43 -5.83 4.24
N VAL A 38 6.57 -5.32 3.76
CA VAL A 38 6.76 -4.96 2.35
C VAL A 38 7.96 -5.75 1.78
N PRO A 39 7.78 -7.03 1.40
CA PRO A 39 8.90 -7.87 0.99
C PRO A 39 9.62 -7.33 -0.26
N LEU A 40 8.90 -6.67 -1.16
CA LEU A 40 9.48 -6.02 -2.36
C LEU A 40 10.54 -4.96 -2.04
N ASN A 41 10.54 -4.35 -0.85
CA ASN A 41 11.58 -3.38 -0.46
C ASN A 41 12.97 -4.02 -0.32
N SER A 42 13.01 -5.35 -0.17
CA SER A 42 14.25 -6.13 -0.07
C SER A 42 14.75 -6.62 -1.43
N PHE A 43 13.99 -6.42 -2.52
CA PHE A 43 14.44 -6.84 -3.85
C PHE A 43 15.53 -5.90 -4.39
N PRO A 44 16.58 -6.44 -5.04
CA PRO A 44 17.68 -5.63 -5.58
C PRO A 44 17.23 -4.54 -6.58
N ASP A 45 16.15 -4.80 -7.31
CA ASP A 45 15.60 -3.93 -8.35
C ASP A 45 14.31 -3.21 -7.90
N ARG A 46 14.10 -3.03 -6.59
CA ARG A 46 12.86 -2.42 -6.05
C ARG A 46 12.49 -1.07 -6.68
N ASP A 47 13.48 -0.29 -7.09
CA ASP A 47 13.27 1.04 -7.69
C ASP A 47 12.60 0.95 -9.08
N LYS A 48 12.63 -0.24 -9.71
CA LYS A 48 11.89 -0.53 -10.94
C LYS A 48 10.44 -0.92 -10.66
N ILE A 49 10.09 -1.24 -9.42
CA ILE A 49 8.76 -1.72 -9.02
C ILE A 49 7.93 -0.52 -8.56
N THR A 50 7.59 0.32 -9.53
CA THR A 50 6.78 1.52 -9.32
C THR A 50 5.42 1.35 -10.00
N PRO A 51 4.37 2.04 -9.52
CA PRO A 51 3.07 2.04 -10.19
C PRO A 51 3.17 2.43 -11.66
N GLN A 52 4.05 3.40 -11.97
CA GLN A 52 4.29 3.84 -13.34
C GLN A 52 4.85 2.71 -14.24
N ASN A 53 5.75 1.90 -13.72
CA ASN A 53 6.34 0.79 -14.49
C ASN A 53 5.42 -0.43 -14.55
N LEU A 54 4.62 -0.66 -13.51
CA LEU A 54 3.70 -1.80 -13.43
C LEU A 54 2.42 -1.57 -14.24
N PHE A 55 1.89 -0.34 -14.21
CA PHE A 55 0.54 -0.02 -14.65
C PHE A 55 0.46 1.26 -15.50
N GLY A 56 1.57 1.91 -15.81
CA GLY A 56 1.58 3.17 -16.57
C GLY A 56 0.98 4.32 -15.77
N SER A 57 0.16 5.15 -16.41
CA SER A 57 -0.56 6.25 -15.74
C SER A 57 -1.73 5.78 -14.87
N SER A 58 -2.01 4.48 -14.84
CA SER A 58 -3.02 3.88 -13.97
C SER A 58 -2.36 3.45 -12.67
N GLY A 59 -2.96 3.78 -11.54
CA GLY A 59 -2.44 3.41 -10.24
C GLY A 59 -3.52 3.57 -9.18
N CYS A 60 -3.25 3.06 -8.00
CA CYS A 60 -4.13 3.24 -6.87
C CYS A 60 -4.28 4.73 -6.51
N THR A 61 -5.52 5.22 -6.41
CA THR A 61 -5.82 6.63 -6.11
C THR A 61 -6.22 6.88 -4.66
N TYR A 62 -6.21 5.83 -3.81
CA TYR A 62 -6.57 5.94 -2.40
C TYR A 62 -5.38 6.37 -1.54
N THR A 63 -5.66 7.18 -0.52
CA THR A 63 -4.66 7.59 0.49
C THR A 63 -4.13 6.40 1.30
N ALA A 64 -4.93 5.34 1.45
CA ALA A 64 -4.52 4.08 2.09
C ALA A 64 -3.66 3.19 1.16
N CYS A 65 -3.44 3.57 -0.09
CA CYS A 65 -2.76 2.74 -1.09
C CYS A 65 -1.58 3.50 -1.71
N TRP A 66 -0.77 4.12 -0.86
CA TRP A 66 0.31 5.02 -1.26
C TRP A 66 1.45 4.33 -2.01
N ARG A 67 1.61 3.00 -1.89
CA ARG A 67 2.48 2.21 -2.77
C ARG A 67 1.98 2.09 -4.21
N GLY A 68 0.69 2.35 -4.44
CA GLY A 68 0.03 2.27 -5.74
C GLY A 68 -0.34 0.85 -6.19
N TYR A 69 -0.15 -0.15 -5.35
CA TYR A 69 -0.49 -1.56 -5.61
C TYR A 69 -0.69 -2.35 -4.32
N VAL A 70 -1.26 -3.55 -4.46
CA VAL A 70 -1.29 -4.61 -3.45
C VAL A 70 -0.69 -5.86 -4.08
N ALA A 71 0.22 -6.53 -3.36
CA ALA A 71 0.82 -7.77 -3.83
C ALA A 71 0.19 -8.98 -3.13
N THR A 72 0.11 -10.10 -3.85
CA THR A 72 -0.23 -11.41 -3.29
C THR A 72 1.01 -12.27 -3.25
N TRP A 73 1.28 -12.85 -2.09
CA TRP A 73 2.42 -13.72 -1.83
C TRP A 73 1.94 -15.10 -1.44
N GLU A 74 2.77 -16.10 -1.67
CA GLU A 74 2.53 -17.48 -1.21
C GLU A 74 3.79 -18.06 -0.59
N VAL A 75 3.64 -18.79 0.52
CA VAL A 75 4.74 -19.55 1.11
C VAL A 75 4.62 -21.02 0.68
N ILE A 76 5.62 -21.49 -0.07
CA ILE A 76 5.72 -22.87 -0.55
C ILE A 76 7.12 -23.38 -0.17
N ASP A 77 7.20 -24.51 0.54
CA ASP A 77 8.47 -25.13 0.98
C ASP A 77 9.45 -24.12 1.62
N ASP A 78 8.96 -23.37 2.62
CA ASP A 78 9.70 -22.34 3.38
C ASP A 78 10.24 -21.16 2.54
N LYS A 79 9.73 -20.96 1.32
CA LYS A 79 10.09 -19.85 0.44
C LYS A 79 8.89 -18.98 0.15
N LEU A 80 9.12 -17.66 0.15
CA LEU A 80 8.11 -16.66 -0.18
C LEU A 80 8.15 -16.36 -1.69
N TYR A 81 7.06 -16.62 -2.38
CA TYR A 81 6.88 -16.38 -3.81
C TYR A 81 5.92 -15.21 -4.02
N LEU A 82 6.28 -14.32 -4.95
CA LEU A 82 5.37 -13.29 -5.43
C LEU A 82 4.42 -13.94 -6.45
N ASN A 83 3.12 -13.93 -6.16
CA ASN A 83 2.11 -14.52 -7.03
C ASN A 83 1.50 -13.49 -7.98
N SER A 84 1.09 -12.32 -7.46
CA SER A 84 0.54 -11.23 -8.29
C SER A 84 0.84 -9.85 -7.71
N ILE A 85 0.79 -8.83 -8.56
CA ILE A 85 0.75 -7.41 -8.18
C ILE A 85 -0.44 -6.78 -8.90
N GLU A 86 -1.36 -6.20 -8.15
CA GLU A 86 -2.63 -5.73 -8.68
C GLU A 86 -2.94 -4.31 -8.17
N MET A 87 -3.74 -3.59 -8.95
CA MET A 87 -4.41 -2.39 -8.47
C MET A 87 -5.67 -2.84 -7.74
N PRO A 88 -5.82 -2.60 -6.42
CA PRO A 88 -7.04 -3.01 -5.73
C PRO A 88 -8.23 -2.25 -6.30
N ALA A 89 -9.23 -3.01 -6.78
CA ALA A 89 -10.55 -2.46 -7.07
C ALA A 89 -11.19 -1.96 -5.75
N ILE A 90 -12.14 -1.03 -5.85
CA ILE A 90 -12.82 -0.31 -4.72
C ILE A 90 -13.36 -1.24 -3.59
N GLN A 91 -13.37 -2.56 -3.77
CA GLN A 91 -14.07 -3.55 -2.96
C GLN A 91 -13.34 -4.14 -1.74
N LEU A 92 -12.12 -3.68 -1.39
CA LEU A 92 -11.37 -4.21 -0.24
C LEU A 92 -11.51 -3.38 1.06
N LEU A 93 -12.57 -2.59 1.20
CA LEU A 93 -12.95 -1.92 2.46
C LEU A 93 -14.35 -2.35 2.91
#